data_AF-A0A7W8DRZ8-F1
#
_entry.id   AF-A0A7W8DRZ8-F1
#
_cell.length_a   1.000
_cell.length_b   1.000
_cell.length_c   1.000
_cell.angle_alpha   90.00
_cell.angle_beta   90.00
_cell.angle_gamma   90.00
#
_symmetry.space_group_name_H-M   'P 1'
#
loop_
_entity.id
_entity.type
_entity.pdbx_description
1 polymer ?
#
loop_
_entity_poly.entity_id
_entity_poly.type
_entity_poly.pdbx_seq_one_letter_code
_entity_poly.pdbx_strand_id
1 'polypeptide(L)'
;MLDVQRNRAAILRDEVHFTRRILIAHLLCGISIVALLISHGLLLWAVAAALWYILTILPLVGMMSANSFCRHLLGLMFLLFSATGVFFLTQVAPSLNTENEALIPHDFLPFWLGTLNLLYAVAGVCLMMHRKVRKAVTIGFSLW
;
A
#
# COMPACT_ATOMS: atom_id res chain seq x y z
N MET A 1 10.00 -37.45 -12.45
CA MET A 1 9.00 -36.44 -12.88
C MET A 1 8.26 -35.80 -11.71
N LEU A 2 7.88 -36.55 -10.68
CA LEU A 2 7.18 -36.03 -9.49
C LEU A 2 7.95 -34.94 -8.73
N ASP A 3 9.27 -35.06 -8.57
CA ASP A 3 10.08 -34.07 -7.85
C ASP A 3 10.17 -32.71 -8.56
N VAL A 4 10.17 -32.72 -9.90
CA VAL A 4 10.20 -31.51 -10.71
C VAL A 4 8.87 -30.75 -10.60
N GLN A 5 7.75 -31.45 -10.56
CA GLN A 5 6.44 -30.84 -10.32
C GLN A 5 6.30 -30.31 -8.89
N ARG A 6 6.79 -31.07 -7.90
CA ARG A 6 6.82 -30.65 -6.48
C ARG A 6 7.64 -29.38 -6.29
N ASN A 7 8.82 -29.30 -6.90
CA ASN A 7 9.67 -28.10 -6.83
C ASN A 7 9.03 -26.89 -7.52
N ARG A 8 8.37 -27.08 -8.68
CA ARG A 8 7.62 -26.00 -9.34
C ARG A 8 6.48 -25.48 -8.47
N ALA A 9 5.69 -26.38 -7.89
CA ALA A 9 4.59 -26.02 -6.99
C ALA A 9 5.08 -25.25 -5.76
N ALA A 10 6.23 -25.64 -5.18
CA ALA A 10 6.84 -24.92 -4.07
C ALA A 10 7.25 -23.49 -4.45
N ILE A 11 7.91 -23.30 -5.60
CA ILE A 11 8.34 -21.98 -6.08
C ILE A 11 7.13 -21.07 -6.34
N LEU A 12 6.08 -21.60 -6.97
CA LEU A 12 4.83 -20.87 -7.22
C LEU A 12 4.18 -20.41 -5.91
N ARG A 13 4.19 -21.27 -4.90
CA ARG A 13 3.64 -20.97 -3.57
C ARG A 13 4.39 -19.83 -2.89
N ASP A 14 5.72 -19.82 -2.97
CA ASP A 14 6.55 -18.75 -2.40
C ASP A 14 6.31 -17.40 -3.08
N GLU A 15 6.15 -17.39 -4.40
CA GLU A 15 5.85 -16.18 -5.18
C GLU A 15 4.49 -15.59 -4.81
N VAL A 16 3.48 -16.44 -4.61
CA VAL A 16 2.15 -16.05 -4.13
C VAL A 16 2.20 -15.54 -2.70
N HIS A 17 2.87 -16.24 -1.78
CA HIS A 17 2.97 -15.79 -0.38
C HIS A 17 3.69 -14.45 -0.24
N PHE A 18 4.75 -14.22 -1.02
CA PHE A 18 5.43 -12.92 -1.06
C PHE A 18 4.49 -11.80 -1.47
N THR A 19 3.76 -11.99 -2.58
CA THR A 19 2.82 -11.00 -3.11
C THR A 19 1.67 -10.77 -2.14
N ARG A 20 1.14 -11.83 -1.54
CA ARG A 20 0.08 -11.76 -0.53
C ARG A 20 0.50 -10.94 0.68
N ARG A 21 1.73 -11.11 1.20
CA ARG A 21 2.23 -10.32 2.34
C ARG A 21 2.28 -8.83 2.04
N ILE A 22 2.71 -8.44 0.84
CA ILE A 22 2.71 -7.02 0.40
C ILE A 22 1.27 -6.47 0.41
N LEU A 23 0.32 -7.22 -0.14
CA LEU A 23 -1.07 -6.77 -0.21
C LEU A 23 -1.75 -6.72 1.16
N ILE A 24 -1.50 -7.68 2.05
CA ILE A 24 -1.99 -7.64 3.43
C ILE A 24 -1.38 -6.45 4.17
N ALA A 25 -0.07 -6.20 3.99
CA ALA A 25 0.58 -5.04 4.58
C ALA A 25 -0.06 -3.72 4.11
N HIS A 26 -0.39 -3.60 2.82
CA HIS A 26 -1.14 -2.47 2.28
C HIS A 26 -2.50 -2.29 2.97
N LEU A 27 -3.27 -3.37 3.14
CA LEU A 27 -4.58 -3.29 3.80
C LEU A 27 -4.48 -2.77 5.24
N LEU A 28 -3.48 -3.23 5.99
CA LEU A 28 -3.22 -2.76 7.35
C LEU A 28 -2.73 -1.31 7.38
N CYS A 29 -1.80 -0.95 6.49
CA CYS A 29 -1.24 0.39 6.43
C CYS A 29 -2.30 1.43 6.05
N GLY A 30 -3.17 1.12 5.08
CA GLY A 30 -4.25 2.02 4.64
C GLY A 30 -5.19 2.39 5.78
N ILE A 31 -5.61 1.41 6.58
CA ILE A 31 -6.45 1.65 7.77
C ILE A 31 -5.69 2.51 8.80
N SER A 32 -4.40 2.22 9.02
CA SER A 32 -3.59 2.99 9.99
C SER A 32 -3.44 4.47 9.62
N ILE A 33 -3.34 4.79 8.32
CA ILE A 33 -3.24 6.18 7.84
C ILE A 33 -4.54 6.93 8.14
N VAL A 34 -5.68 6.33 7.80
CA VAL A 34 -6.99 6.96 8.02
C VAL A 34 -7.21 7.17 9.52
N ALA A 35 -6.94 6.16 10.35
CA ALA A 35 -7.04 6.27 11.80
C ALA A 35 -6.16 7.40 12.34
N LEU A 36 -4.90 7.48 11.90
CA LEU A 36 -3.97 8.52 12.33
C LEU A 36 -4.45 9.92 11.96
N LEU A 37 -4.96 10.12 10.73
CA LEU A 37 -5.48 11.42 10.29
C LEU A 37 -6.70 11.84 11.11
N ILE A 38 -7.61 10.90 11.43
CA ILE A 38 -8.77 11.16 12.29
C ILE A 38 -8.31 11.56 13.70
N SER A 39 -7.31 10.86 14.26
CA SER A 39 -6.76 11.18 15.59
C SER A 39 -6.11 12.57 15.70
N HIS A 40 -5.80 13.20 14.56
CA HIS A 40 -5.23 14.55 14.50
C HIS A 40 -6.24 15.59 13.99
N GLY A 41 -7.54 15.27 13.94
CA GLY A 41 -8.59 16.20 13.50
C GLY A 41 -8.60 16.49 12.00
N LEU A 42 -7.81 15.78 11.18
CA LEU A 42 -7.65 16.01 9.75
C LEU A 42 -8.75 15.32 8.92
N LEU A 43 -10.02 15.61 9.21
CA LEU A 43 -11.16 14.87 8.66
C LEU A 43 -11.23 14.90 7.13
N LEU A 44 -10.98 16.05 6.49
CA LEU A 44 -10.99 16.16 5.02
C LEU A 44 -9.93 15.26 4.38
N TRP A 45 -8.71 15.26 4.94
CA TRP A 45 -7.61 14.42 4.48
C TRP A 45 -7.85 12.94 4.80
N ALA A 46 -8.48 12.64 5.93
CA ALA A 46 -8.88 11.28 6.28
C ALA A 46 -9.89 10.71 5.28
N VAL A 47 -10.91 11.50 4.88
CA VAL A 47 -11.88 11.10 3.86
C VAL A 47 -11.20 10.91 2.51
N ALA A 48 -10.33 11.83 2.09
CA ALA A 48 -9.58 11.69 0.85
C ALA A 48 -8.69 10.43 0.86
N ALA A 49 -7.99 10.16 1.97
CA ALA A 49 -7.18 8.96 2.16
C ALA A 49 -8.04 7.68 2.15
N ALA A 50 -9.22 7.70 2.77
CA ALA A 50 -10.14 6.57 2.77
C ALA A 50 -10.68 6.27 1.36
N LEU A 51 -11.07 7.31 0.61
CA LEU A 51 -11.49 7.16 -0.79
C LEU A 51 -10.36 6.63 -1.67
N TRP A 52 -9.14 7.15 -1.50
CA TRP A 52 -7.96 6.65 -2.20
C TRP A 52 -7.69 5.19 -1.85
N TYR A 53 -7.78 4.82 -0.58
CA TYR A 53 -7.62 3.45 -0.11
C TYR A 53 -8.66 2.52 -0.76
N ILE A 54 -9.94 2.88 -0.75
CA ILE A 54 -10.99 2.12 -1.43
C ILE A 54 -10.68 1.97 -2.93
N LEU A 55 -10.21 3.03 -3.58
CA LEU A 55 -9.83 2.99 -4.99
C LEU A 55 -8.70 2.00 -5.26
N THR A 56 -7.72 1.86 -4.35
CA THR A 56 -6.63 0.87 -4.51
C THR A 56 -7.09 -0.58 -4.35
N ILE A 57 -8.27 -0.84 -3.80
CA ILE A 57 -8.82 -2.20 -3.69
C ILE A 57 -9.23 -2.73 -5.08
N LEU A 58 -9.67 -1.87 -6.00
CA LEU A 58 -10.06 -2.28 -7.36
C LEU A 58 -8.92 -2.99 -8.13
N PRO A 59 -7.73 -2.40 -8.30
CA PRO A 59 -6.61 -3.10 -8.94
C PRO A 59 -6.08 -4.27 -8.11
N LEU A 60 -6.24 -4.27 -6.78
CA LEU A 60 -5.91 -5.44 -5.96
C LEU A 60 -6.79 -6.64 -6.37
N VAL A 61 -8.10 -6.45 -6.51
CA VAL A 61 -9.03 -7.50 -6.96
C VAL A 61 -8.66 -7.95 -8.38
N GLY A 62 -8.34 -7.02 -9.26
CA GLY A 62 -7.89 -7.35 -10.62
C GLY A 62 -6.60 -8.19 -10.65
N MET A 63 -5.66 -7.95 -9.73
CA MET A 63 -4.46 -8.79 -9.58
C MET A 63 -4.80 -10.23 -9.16
N MET A 64 -5.81 -10.40 -8.30
CA MET A 64 -6.28 -11.73 -7.88
C MET A 64 -6.91 -12.49 -9.05
N SER A 65 -7.57 -11.79 -9.98
CA SER A 65 -8.16 -12.32 -11.22
C SER A 65 -7.17 -12.49 -12.38
N ALA A 66 -5.88 -12.59 -12.07
CA ALA A 66 -4.79 -12.76 -13.02
C ALA A 66 -4.55 -11.61 -14.03
N ASN A 67 -5.03 -10.39 -13.75
CA ASN A 67 -4.81 -9.24 -14.63
C ASN A 67 -3.48 -8.54 -14.34
N SER A 68 -2.50 -8.73 -15.23
CA SER A 68 -1.15 -8.16 -15.09
C SER A 68 -1.08 -6.63 -15.20
N PHE A 69 -2.06 -5.98 -15.82
CA PHE A 69 -2.12 -4.52 -15.90
C PHE A 69 -2.38 -3.90 -14.52
N CYS A 70 -3.26 -4.55 -13.73
CA CYS A 70 -3.62 -4.08 -12.40
C CYS A 70 -2.43 -3.97 -11.44
N ARG A 71 -1.39 -4.79 -11.64
CA ARG A 71 -0.12 -4.68 -10.90
C ARG A 71 0.58 -3.34 -11.12
N HIS A 72 0.64 -2.88 -12.37
CA HIS A 72 1.28 -1.61 -12.72
C HIS A 72 0.42 -0.43 -12.27
N LEU A 73 -0.90 -0.55 -12.43
CA LEU A 73 -1.85 0.45 -11.94
C LEU A 73 -1.74 0.63 -10.42
N LEU A 74 -1.77 -0.45 -9.65
CA LEU A 74 -1.60 -0.41 -8.19
C LEU A 74 -0.23 0.16 -7.80
N GLY A 75 0.84 -0.25 -8.49
CA GLY A 75 2.18 0.29 -8.25
C GLY A 75 2.27 1.80 -8.50
N LEU A 76 1.67 2.29 -9.59
CA LEU A 76 1.60 3.71 -9.91
C LEU A 76 0.77 4.48 -8.87
N MET A 77 -0.35 3.92 -8.42
CA MET A 77 -1.15 4.52 -7.34
C MET A 77 -0.37 4.63 -6.03
N PHE A 78 0.49 3.67 -5.70
CA PHE A 78 1.35 3.74 -4.51
C PHE A 78 2.42 4.84 -4.64
N LEU A 79 3.00 5.00 -5.82
CA LEU A 79 3.96 6.08 -6.08
C LEU A 79 3.27 7.45 -6.01
N LEU A 80 2.08 7.59 -6.59
CA LEU A 80 1.28 8.81 -6.49
C LEU A 80 0.92 9.10 -5.03
N PHE A 81 0.49 8.09 -4.26
CA PHE A 81 0.22 8.25 -2.84
C PHE A 81 1.46 8.77 -2.10
N SER A 82 2.63 8.17 -2.33
CA SER A 82 3.88 8.65 -1.73
C SER A 82 4.21 10.09 -2.13
N ALA A 83 4.01 10.49 -3.38
CA ALA A 83 4.23 11.86 -3.82
C ALA A 83 3.27 12.85 -3.14
N THR A 84 2.00 12.45 -3.01
CA THR A 84 0.96 13.24 -2.34
C THR A 84 1.24 13.37 -0.85
N GLY A 85 1.77 12.32 -0.22
CA GLY A 85 2.20 12.33 1.17
C GLY A 85 3.41 13.23 1.42
N VAL A 86 4.38 13.26 0.50
CA VAL A 86 5.51 14.23 0.57
C VAL A 86 5.00 15.67 0.43
N PHE A 87 4.07 15.92 -0.49
CA PHE A 87 3.42 17.23 -0.60
C PHE A 87 2.70 17.60 0.70
N PHE A 88 1.93 16.68 1.28
CA PHE A 88 1.25 16.90 2.56
C PHE A 88 2.24 17.25 3.67
N LEU A 89 3.33 16.50 3.83
CA LEU A 89 4.33 16.75 4.87
C LEU A 89 5.09 18.06 4.71
N THR A 90 5.29 18.52 3.47
CA THR A 90 6.09 19.73 3.19
C THR A 90 5.26 21.01 3.14
N GLN A 91 4.01 20.94 2.68
CA GLN A 91 3.17 22.11 2.45
C GLN A 91 2.02 22.22 3.45
N VAL A 92 1.42 21.09 3.84
CA VAL A 92 0.19 21.08 4.65
C VAL A 92 0.52 20.94 6.13
N ALA A 93 1.32 19.94 6.50
CA ALA A 93 1.66 19.65 7.89
C ALA A 93 2.24 20.86 8.66
N PRO A 94 3.14 21.70 8.09
CA PRO A 94 3.66 22.88 8.78
C PRO A 94 2.61 23.98 9.02
N SER A 95 1.52 23.98 8.24
CA SER A 95 0.43 24.97 8.35
C SER A 95 -0.66 24.58 9.36
N LEU A 96 -0.58 23.37 9.92
CA LEU A 96 -1.54 22.89 10.91
C LEU A 96 -1.24 23.55 12.27
N ASN A 97 -2.19 24.35 12.77
CA ASN A 97 -2.08 24.98 14.08
C ASN A 97 -2.04 23.91 15.19
N THR A 98 -0.94 23.91 15.94
CA THR A 98 -0.47 22.83 16.83
C THR A 98 -1.09 22.81 18.23
N GLU A 99 -2.11 23.62 18.53
CA GLU A 99 -2.38 23.91 19.95
C GLU A 99 -3.59 23.24 20.59
N ASN A 100 -4.59 22.69 19.87
CA ASN A 100 -5.86 22.34 20.55
C ASN A 100 -6.57 21.02 20.23
N GLU A 101 -6.14 20.16 19.29
CA GLU A 101 -7.01 19.04 18.84
C GLU A 101 -6.36 17.65 18.63
N ALA A 102 -5.05 17.47 18.87
CA ALA A 102 -4.41 16.16 18.65
C ALA A 102 -4.54 15.22 19.85
N LEU A 103 -5.05 13.99 19.62
CA LEU A 103 -5.08 12.93 20.63
C LEU A 103 -3.71 12.27 20.87
N ILE A 104 -2.75 12.49 19.96
CA ILE A 104 -1.44 11.82 19.90
C ILE A 104 -0.36 12.92 19.76
N PRO A 105 0.90 12.69 20.22
CA PRO A 105 1.97 13.67 20.04
C PRO A 105 2.14 14.13 18.59
N HIS A 106 2.24 15.44 18.38
CA HIS A 106 2.31 16.05 17.06
C HIS A 106 3.46 15.53 16.19
N ASP A 107 4.61 15.21 16.78
CA ASP A 107 5.78 14.70 16.06
C ASP A 107 5.57 13.28 15.51
N PHE A 108 4.59 12.55 16.04
CA PHE A 108 4.30 11.18 15.61
C PHE A 108 3.70 11.15 14.20
N LEU A 109 2.86 12.12 13.85
CA LEU A 109 2.21 12.20 12.54
C LEU A 109 3.21 12.30 11.37
N PRO A 110 4.15 13.27 11.35
CA PRO A 110 5.10 13.38 10.25
C PRO A 110 6.07 12.20 10.20
N PHE A 111 6.48 11.66 11.36
CA PHE A 111 7.32 10.47 11.42
C PHE A 111 6.64 9.24 10.80
N TRP A 112 5.39 8.96 11.20
CA TRP A 112 4.65 7.80 10.73
C TRP A 112 4.28 7.92 9.25
N LEU A 113 3.74 9.07 8.82
CA LEU A 113 3.43 9.32 7.42
C LEU A 113 4.69 9.29 6.55
N GLY A 114 5.82 9.81 7.02
CA GLY A 114 7.10 9.74 6.31
C GLY A 114 7.56 8.29 6.10
N THR A 115 7.47 7.47 7.14
CA THR A 115 7.80 6.04 7.08
C THR A 115 6.88 5.30 6.10
N LEU A 116 5.57 5.56 6.17
CA LEU A 116 4.61 4.94 5.26
C LEU A 116 4.80 5.39 3.81
N ASN A 117 5.09 6.66 3.55
CA ASN A 117 5.39 7.13 2.20
C ASN A 117 6.57 6.37 1.59
N LEU A 118 7.67 6.22 2.34
CA LEU A 118 8.82 5.43 1.90
C LEU A 118 8.43 3.97 1.63
N LEU A 119 7.66 3.36 2.53
CA LEU A 119 7.18 1.98 2.37
C LEU A 119 6.32 1.83 1.10
N TYR A 120 5.38 2.76 0.87
CA TYR A 120 4.52 2.79 -0.31
C TYR A 120 5.33 3.00 -1.59
N ALA A 121 6.35 3.87 -1.57
CA ALA A 121 7.24 4.06 -2.71
C ALA A 121 7.99 2.76 -3.05
N VAL A 122 8.60 2.12 -2.05
CA VAL A 122 9.31 0.85 -2.21
C VAL A 122 8.36 -0.26 -2.68
N ALA A 123 7.16 -0.34 -2.10
CA ALA A 123 6.13 -1.30 -2.50
C ALA A 123 5.67 -1.06 -3.95
N GLY A 124 5.49 0.20 -4.36
CA GLY A 124 5.13 0.57 -5.72
C GLY A 124 6.17 0.12 -6.75
N VAL A 125 7.44 0.40 -6.49
CA VAL A 125 8.56 -0.07 -7.33
C VAL A 125 8.62 -1.60 -7.32
N CYS A 126 8.46 -2.24 -6.17
CA CYS A 126 8.46 -3.70 -6.04
C CYS A 126 7.34 -4.34 -6.86
N LEU A 127 6.11 -3.81 -6.78
CA LEU A 127 4.97 -4.29 -7.57
C LEU A 127 5.27 -4.23 -9.07
N MET A 128 5.89 -3.15 -9.55
CA MET A 128 6.18 -2.94 -10.97
C MET A 128 7.37 -3.79 -11.47
N MET A 129 8.45 -3.88 -10.71
CA MET A 129 9.72 -4.46 -11.20
C MET A 129 9.96 -5.91 -10.74
N HIS A 130 9.40 -6.33 -9.61
CA HIS A 130 9.80 -7.58 -8.99
C HIS A 130 9.20 -8.81 -9.69
N ARG A 131 10.07 -9.76 -10.07
CA ARG A 131 9.69 -10.95 -10.85
C ARG A 131 8.70 -11.86 -10.14
N LYS A 132 8.80 -11.99 -8.80
CA LYS A 132 7.88 -12.83 -8.01
C LYS A 132 6.44 -12.31 -8.09
N VAL A 133 6.26 -10.98 -8.03
CA VAL A 133 4.93 -10.36 -8.13
C VAL A 133 4.36 -10.57 -9.52
N ARG A 134 5.17 -10.36 -10.57
CA ARG A 134 4.73 -10.59 -11.95
C ARG A 134 4.19 -12.01 -12.13
N LYS A 135 4.93 -13.01 -11.69
CA LYS A 135 4.53 -14.42 -11.82
C LYS A 135 3.28 -14.74 -11.02
N ALA A 136 3.21 -14.32 -9.75
CA ALA A 136 2.03 -14.53 -8.91
C ALA A 136 0.76 -13.95 -9.56
N VAL A 137 0.85 -12.74 -10.12
CA VAL A 137 -0.27 -12.09 -10.81
C VAL A 137 -0.61 -12.77 -12.14
N THR A 138 0.32 -13.43 -12.83
CA THR A 138 -0.04 -14.15 -14.08
C THR A 138 -0.90 -15.39 -13.82
N ILE A 139 -0.75 -16.02 -12.66
CA ILE A 139 -1.47 -17.25 -12.31
C ILE A 139 -2.79 -16.94 -11.59
N GLY A 140 -2.87 -15.77 -10.98
CA GLY A 140 -3.97 -15.42 -10.06
C GLY A 140 -3.77 -16.09 -8.70
N PHE A 141 -4.35 -15.48 -7.67
CA PHE A 141 -4.25 -15.98 -6.30
C PHE A 141 -5.34 -15.39 -5.42
N SER A 142 -5.65 -16.08 -4.32
CA SER A 142 -6.51 -15.56 -3.25
C SER A 142 -5.68 -14.86 -2.17
N LEU A 143 -6.29 -13.93 -1.44
CA LEU A 143 -5.72 -13.37 -0.21
C LEU A 143 -5.83 -14.32 1.00
N TRP A 144 -6.80 -15.24 0.95
CA TRP A 144 -7.12 -16.24 1.97
C TRP A 144 -6.80 -17.63 1.44
#